data_AF-F1LK72-F1
#
_entry.id   AF-F1LK72-F1
#
_cell.length_a   1.000
_cell.length_b   1.000
_cell.length_c   1.000
_cell.angle_alpha   90.00
_cell.angle_beta   90.00
_cell.angle_gamma   90.00
#
_symmetry.space_group_name_H-M   'P 1'
#
loop_
_entity.id
_entity.type
_entity.pdbx_description
1 polymer ?
#
loop_
_entity_poly.entity_id
_entity_poly.type
_entity_poly.pdbx_seq_one_letter_code
_entity_poly.pdbx_strand_id
1 'polypeptide(L)'
;VTPGFIMSMYALLRSSQTPPTEEQIEESLAGNLCRCTGYRPIVDAFRVFAKTNDALYTNMSSMSLKEGEFVCPSTGKPCSCGIKNVSNTDTHEESVACGKTYEPVSYSEIDGSTYTEKELIFPPELLLRKLNPLNLNGFGGLKWYRPLKLQHVLELKSKYPDAKLLVGNTEVGIEMRLKRMQYQVLISVTHVPELNVLNVNDDGLEIGAAVRLTELLKTFRKVVTERPAHETSSFKAFIEQIKWFAGTQIKNVASVGGNICTASPISDLNPLWMASRAKFRIIDCEGKVRTTMAEEFFLGYRKVDLACGEILLSIFLPWTRPFEFVKEFKQAHRRDDDIALVNAGMRVFLEEKGEELVVSDASIVYGGVAPLSLSAIKTKSFIIGKSWTQELLQNALKILQTDIILKEDAPGGMVEFR
;
A
#
# COMPACT_ATOMS: atom_id res chain seq x y z
N VAL A 1 -11.72 7.81 19.25
CA VAL A 1 -11.31 6.85 18.19
C VAL A 1 -12.50 6.33 17.39
N THR A 2 -13.65 6.07 18.01
CA THR A 2 -14.86 5.51 17.38
C THR A 2 -15.30 6.17 16.06
N PRO A 3 -15.34 7.51 15.91
CA PRO A 3 -15.71 8.13 14.63
C PRO A 3 -14.80 7.71 13.47
N GLY A 4 -13.50 7.53 13.70
CA GLY A 4 -12.55 7.11 12.65
C GLY A 4 -12.83 5.69 12.15
N PHE A 5 -13.14 4.76 13.07
CA PHE A 5 -13.55 3.40 12.73
C PHE A 5 -14.86 3.39 11.94
N ILE A 6 -15.87 4.13 12.40
CA ILE A 6 -17.17 4.24 11.71
C ILE A 6 -16.97 4.78 10.29
N MET A 7 -16.20 5.86 10.12
CA MET A 7 -15.99 6.46 8.80
C MET A 7 -15.16 5.56 7.88
N SER A 8 -14.22 4.77 8.42
CA SER A 8 -13.45 3.81 7.62
C SER A 8 -14.33 2.68 7.10
N MET A 9 -15.18 2.12 7.96
CA MET A 9 -16.13 1.09 7.55
C MET A 9 -17.20 1.63 6.59
N TYR A 10 -17.75 2.82 6.89
CA TYR A 10 -18.71 3.49 6.02
C TYR A 10 -18.13 3.70 4.61
N ALA A 11 -16.90 4.22 4.51
CA ALA A 11 -16.24 4.41 3.22
C ALA A 11 -16.02 3.08 2.46
N LEU A 12 -15.63 2.02 3.16
CA LEU A 12 -15.47 0.69 2.57
C LEU A 12 -16.80 0.20 1.98
N LEU A 13 -17.88 0.24 2.76
CA LEU A 13 -19.22 -0.20 2.33
C LEU A 13 -19.71 0.59 1.12
N ARG A 14 -19.54 1.92 1.12
CA ARG A 14 -19.93 2.78 -0.01
C ARG A 14 -19.11 2.54 -1.28
N SER A 15 -17.89 2.03 -1.14
CA SER A 15 -16.99 1.75 -2.27
C SER A 15 -17.11 0.32 -2.81
N SER A 16 -17.75 -0.58 -2.07
CA SER A 16 -17.86 -1.99 -2.42
C SER A 16 -19.15 -2.26 -3.21
N GLN A 17 -19.03 -2.89 -4.38
CA GLN A 17 -20.21 -3.29 -5.17
C GLN A 17 -20.91 -4.53 -4.61
N THR A 18 -20.15 -5.36 -3.90
CA THR A 18 -20.61 -6.55 -3.19
C THR A 18 -20.20 -6.43 -1.73
N PRO A 19 -20.81 -7.21 -0.81
CA PRO A 19 -20.34 -7.26 0.57
C PRO A 19 -18.81 -7.47 0.63
N PRO A 20 -18.06 -6.67 1.41
CA PRO A 20 -16.61 -6.79 1.50
C PRO A 20 -16.20 -8.11 2.17
N THR A 21 -14.99 -8.60 1.92
CA THR A 21 -14.44 -9.74 2.68
C THR A 21 -13.96 -9.31 4.07
N GLU A 22 -13.77 -10.27 4.99
CA GLU A 22 -13.16 -9.96 6.30
C GLU A 22 -11.78 -9.30 6.15
N GLU A 23 -10.97 -9.76 5.19
CA GLU A 23 -9.65 -9.18 4.91
C GLU A 23 -9.76 -7.70 4.47
N GLN A 24 -10.75 -7.36 3.63
CA GLN A 24 -10.99 -5.98 3.22
C GLN A 24 -11.43 -5.09 4.39
N ILE A 25 -12.25 -5.64 5.30
CA ILE A 25 -12.64 -4.94 6.53
C ILE A 25 -11.40 -4.65 7.37
N GLU A 26 -10.59 -5.67 7.67
CA GLU A 26 -9.35 -5.51 8.44
C GLU A 26 -8.39 -4.49 7.79
N GLU A 27 -8.19 -4.55 6.47
CA GLU A 27 -7.34 -3.60 5.73
C GLU A 27 -7.87 -2.16 5.81
N SER A 28 -9.19 -1.95 5.78
CA SER A 28 -9.78 -0.61 5.93
C SER A 28 -9.57 -0.03 7.34
N LEU A 29 -9.51 -0.91 8.35
CA LEU A 29 -9.39 -0.52 9.75
C LEU A 29 -7.94 -0.32 10.19
N ALA A 30 -6.95 -0.86 9.45
CA ALA A 30 -5.53 -0.88 9.82
C ALA A 30 -4.93 0.49 10.20
N GLY A 31 -5.43 1.59 9.61
CA GLY A 31 -4.99 2.96 9.94
C GLY A 31 -5.65 3.59 11.17
N ASN A 32 -6.52 2.86 11.89
CA ASN A 32 -7.24 3.36 13.05
C ASN A 32 -6.68 2.73 14.33
N LEU A 33 -6.22 3.55 15.27
CA LEU A 33 -5.69 3.08 16.54
C LEU A 33 -6.72 3.18 17.66
N CYS A 34 -6.85 2.12 18.45
CA CYS A 34 -7.64 2.10 19.68
C CYS A 34 -6.80 1.55 20.83
N ARG A 35 -6.78 2.26 21.96
CA ARG A 35 -6.02 1.83 23.15
C ARG A 35 -6.87 1.07 24.17
N CYS A 36 -8.20 1.15 24.07
CA CYS A 36 -9.11 0.67 25.11
C CYS A 36 -9.70 -0.72 24.82
N THR A 37 -10.13 -0.98 23.59
CA THR A 37 -11.00 -2.14 23.29
C THR A 37 -10.25 -3.43 22.96
N GLY A 38 -8.94 -3.35 22.71
CA GLY A 38 -8.19 -4.49 22.16
C GLY A 38 -8.66 -4.93 20.77
N TYR A 39 -9.36 -4.06 20.03
CA TYR A 39 -9.90 -4.24 18.67
C TYR A 39 -10.99 -5.31 18.50
N ARG A 40 -10.94 -6.42 19.23
CA ARG A 40 -11.88 -7.56 19.09
C ARG A 40 -13.36 -7.14 18.97
N PRO A 41 -13.97 -6.38 19.92
CA PRO A 41 -15.38 -6.02 19.81
C PRO A 41 -15.71 -5.11 18.62
N ILE A 42 -14.72 -4.38 18.09
CA ILE A 42 -14.89 -3.53 16.90
C ILE A 42 -14.93 -4.39 15.63
N VAL A 43 -13.99 -5.35 15.52
CA VAL A 43 -13.95 -6.29 14.39
C VAL A 43 -15.20 -7.15 14.37
N ASP A 44 -15.60 -7.70 15.53
CA ASP A 44 -16.82 -8.51 15.65
C ASP A 44 -18.06 -7.72 15.23
N ALA A 45 -18.15 -6.43 15.57
CA ALA A 45 -19.25 -5.56 15.16
C ALA A 45 -19.29 -5.30 13.65
N PHE A 46 -18.15 -5.29 12.96
CA PHE A 46 -18.10 -5.02 11.52
C PHE A 46 -18.14 -6.28 10.64
N ARG A 47 -17.80 -7.46 11.19
CA ARG A 47 -17.91 -8.75 10.49
C ARG A 47 -19.32 -9.05 9.97
N VAL A 48 -20.35 -8.48 10.57
CA VAL A 48 -21.74 -8.62 10.11
C VAL A 48 -21.95 -8.15 8.67
N PHE A 49 -21.07 -7.28 8.16
CA PHE A 49 -21.11 -6.80 6.78
C PHE A 49 -20.23 -7.60 5.83
N ALA A 50 -19.51 -8.61 6.32
CA ALA A 50 -18.61 -9.41 5.51
C ALA A 50 -19.40 -10.35 4.59
N LYS A 51 -18.87 -10.61 3.39
CA LYS A 51 -19.33 -11.71 2.54
C LYS A 51 -19.03 -13.02 3.25
N THR A 52 -20.06 -13.67 3.80
CA THR A 52 -19.93 -15.06 4.25
C THR A 52 -19.78 -15.95 3.02
N ASN A 53 -18.72 -16.76 3.00
CA ASN A 53 -18.54 -17.73 1.94
C ASN A 53 -19.49 -18.91 2.20
N ASP A 54 -20.75 -18.76 1.79
CA ASP A 54 -21.77 -19.80 1.96
C ASP A 54 -21.42 -21.09 1.19
N ALA A 55 -20.39 -21.07 0.33
CA ALA A 55 -19.81 -22.25 -0.32
C ALA A 55 -19.27 -23.30 0.67
N LEU A 56 -18.84 -22.90 1.87
CA LEU A 56 -18.41 -23.83 2.92
C LEU A 56 -19.60 -24.54 3.59
N TYR A 57 -20.82 -23.99 3.48
CA TYR A 57 -22.05 -24.56 4.05
C TYR A 57 -22.94 -25.23 2.98
N THR A 58 -22.78 -24.89 1.70
CA THR A 58 -23.58 -25.45 0.60
C THR A 58 -22.99 -26.73 -0.01
N ASN A 59 -21.77 -27.15 0.40
CA ASN A 59 -21.20 -28.46 0.05
C ASN A 59 -21.41 -29.56 1.10
N MET A 60 -22.32 -29.38 2.06
CA MET A 60 -22.92 -30.53 2.74
C MET A 60 -24.16 -30.96 1.98
N SER A 61 -23.91 -31.85 1.03
CA SER A 61 -24.84 -32.85 0.54
C SER A 61 -25.88 -33.25 1.60
N SER A 62 -27.14 -33.18 1.20
CA SER A 62 -28.27 -33.95 1.69
C SER A 62 -27.90 -35.33 2.28
N MET A 63 -27.51 -35.37 3.55
CA MET A 63 -27.36 -36.57 4.37
C MET A 63 -27.68 -36.19 5.82
N SER A 64 -28.96 -36.33 6.18
CA SER A 64 -29.44 -36.72 7.52
C SER A 64 -28.72 -36.13 8.73
N LEU A 65 -29.07 -34.90 9.12
CA LEU A 65 -28.92 -34.44 10.49
C LEU A 65 -30.27 -34.54 11.20
N LYS A 66 -30.30 -35.29 12.31
CA LYS A 66 -31.45 -35.37 13.22
C LYS A 66 -31.76 -33.97 13.74
N GLU A 67 -33.05 -33.64 13.81
CA GLU A 67 -33.55 -32.40 14.40
C GLU A 67 -32.93 -32.18 15.79
N GLY A 68 -32.24 -31.05 16.00
CA GLY A 68 -32.01 -30.51 17.35
C GLY A 68 -30.59 -30.12 17.77
N GLU A 69 -29.53 -30.28 16.96
CA GLU A 69 -28.19 -29.84 17.38
C GLU A 69 -27.85 -28.42 16.93
N PHE A 70 -27.73 -27.51 17.91
CA PHE A 70 -27.28 -26.14 17.70
C PHE A 70 -25.75 -26.09 17.48
N VAL A 71 -25.32 -25.52 16.35
CA VAL A 71 -23.91 -25.33 16.01
C VAL A 71 -23.47 -23.93 16.40
N CYS A 72 -22.36 -23.82 17.15
CA CYS A 72 -21.87 -22.55 17.66
C CYS A 72 -21.31 -21.66 16.55
N PRO A 73 -21.77 -20.41 16.38
CA PRO A 73 -21.21 -19.47 15.40
C PRO A 73 -19.72 -19.17 15.63
N SER A 74 -19.27 -19.23 16.89
CA SER A 74 -17.88 -18.92 17.26
C SER A 74 -16.88 -20.05 16.98
N THR A 75 -17.35 -21.30 16.79
CA THR A 75 -16.45 -22.46 16.68
C THR A 75 -16.78 -23.41 15.53
N GLY A 76 -17.94 -23.28 14.89
CA GLY A 76 -18.37 -24.17 13.80
C GLY A 76 -18.60 -25.63 14.23
N LYS A 77 -18.70 -25.89 15.54
CA LYS A 77 -18.92 -27.23 16.12
C LYS A 77 -20.20 -27.25 16.96
N PRO A 78 -20.80 -28.44 17.20
CA PRO A 78 -21.93 -28.57 18.13
C PRO A 78 -21.53 -28.05 19.51
N CYS A 79 -22.29 -27.08 20.06
CA CYS A 79 -22.07 -26.59 21.42
C CYS A 79 -23.35 -26.69 22.25
N SER A 80 -23.17 -26.82 23.56
CA SER A 80 -24.24 -26.78 24.56
C SER A 80 -24.72 -25.36 24.89
N CYS A 81 -24.25 -24.36 24.15
CA CYS A 81 -24.43 -22.93 24.42
C CYS A 81 -25.75 -22.36 23.88
N GLY A 82 -26.60 -23.21 23.28
CA GLY A 82 -27.98 -22.87 22.91
C GLY A 82 -28.92 -22.86 24.11
N ILE A 83 -29.91 -21.96 24.08
CA ILE A 83 -30.93 -21.78 25.12
C ILE A 83 -31.71 -23.10 25.28
N LYS A 84 -31.60 -23.74 26.45
CA LYS A 84 -32.52 -24.81 26.84
C LYS A 84 -33.86 -24.17 27.19
N ASN A 85 -34.91 -24.47 26.44
CA ASN A 85 -36.28 -24.20 26.87
C ASN A 85 -36.54 -25.01 28.15
N VAL A 86 -36.45 -24.36 29.30
CA VAL A 86 -36.83 -24.95 30.59
C VAL A 86 -38.29 -24.61 30.83
N SER A 87 -39.14 -25.63 30.77
CA SER A 87 -40.52 -25.59 31.26
C SER A 87 -40.52 -25.44 32.80
N ASN A 88 -41.31 -24.49 33.28
CA ASN A 88 -41.49 -24.09 34.69
C ASN A 88 -41.63 -25.25 35.70
N THR A 89 -40.92 -25.12 36.84
CA THR A 89 -41.48 -25.21 38.21
C THR A 89 -40.48 -24.67 39.25
N ASP A 90 -40.89 -23.59 39.91
CA ASP A 90 -40.63 -23.11 41.29
C ASP A 90 -39.24 -23.00 41.96
N THR A 91 -39.13 -21.87 42.69
CA THR A 91 -38.35 -21.50 43.89
C THR A 91 -37.07 -20.64 43.79
N HIS A 92 -37.24 -19.36 44.20
CA HIS A 92 -36.39 -18.49 45.02
C HIS A 92 -34.85 -18.48 44.87
N GLU A 93 -34.32 -17.36 44.37
CA GLU A 93 -33.48 -16.35 45.08
C GLU A 93 -32.72 -15.49 44.04
N GLU A 94 -33.15 -14.24 43.87
CA GLU A 94 -32.53 -13.29 42.94
C GLU A 94 -31.17 -12.80 43.46
N SER A 95 -30.09 -13.43 43.02
CA SER A 95 -28.78 -12.80 43.00
C SER A 95 -28.72 -11.83 41.82
N VAL A 96 -28.60 -10.53 42.11
CA VAL A 96 -28.46 -9.46 41.11
C VAL A 96 -27.05 -9.54 40.51
N ALA A 97 -26.88 -10.44 39.53
CA ALA A 97 -25.77 -10.37 38.59
C ALA A 97 -26.16 -9.40 37.48
N CYS A 98 -25.37 -8.34 37.29
CA CYS A 98 -25.54 -7.34 36.24
C CYS A 98 -25.25 -7.96 34.85
N GLY A 99 -26.19 -8.78 34.38
CA GLY A 99 -26.23 -9.36 33.04
C GLY A 99 -26.99 -8.42 32.11
N LYS A 100 -26.38 -7.29 31.75
CA LYS A 100 -26.74 -6.67 30.46
C LYS A 100 -25.99 -7.42 29.37
N THR A 101 -26.42 -8.65 29.12
CA THR A 101 -26.21 -9.33 27.85
C THR A 101 -26.77 -8.40 26.79
N TYR A 102 -25.89 -7.75 26.03
CA TYR A 102 -26.30 -7.16 24.76
C TYR A 102 -26.92 -8.31 23.96
N GLU A 103 -28.23 -8.25 23.73
CA GLU A 103 -28.87 -9.16 22.79
C GLU A 103 -28.12 -9.01 21.46
N PRO A 104 -27.55 -10.10 20.92
CA PRO A 104 -27.04 -10.08 19.56
C PRO A 104 -28.23 -9.71 18.68
N VAL A 105 -28.16 -8.55 18.04
CA VAL A 105 -29.14 -8.20 16.99
C VAL A 105 -29.13 -9.36 16.01
N SER A 106 -30.33 -9.91 15.75
CA SER A 106 -30.54 -11.05 14.87
C SER A 106 -29.71 -10.90 13.59
N TYR A 107 -28.87 -11.90 13.34
CA TYR A 107 -27.82 -11.96 12.30
C TYR A 107 -28.35 -11.81 10.85
N SER A 108 -29.68 -11.70 10.66
CA SER A 108 -30.35 -11.80 9.37
C SER A 108 -31.19 -10.57 8.97
N GLU A 109 -31.35 -9.55 9.82
CA GLU A 109 -32.21 -8.39 9.48
C GLU A 109 -31.48 -7.24 8.78
N ILE A 110 -30.15 -7.35 8.61
CA ILE A 110 -29.35 -6.35 7.92
C ILE A 110 -28.66 -7.01 6.73
N ASP A 111 -29.44 -7.46 5.75
CA ASP A 111 -28.91 -7.56 4.40
C ASP A 111 -28.41 -6.14 4.05
N GLY A 112 -27.09 -5.99 3.92
CA GLY A 112 -26.42 -4.72 3.61
C GLY A 112 -26.97 -4.01 2.37
N SER A 113 -27.83 -4.66 1.58
CA SER A 113 -28.65 -4.05 0.53
C SER A 113 -29.55 -2.91 1.04
N THR A 114 -30.11 -3.00 2.25
CA THR A 114 -31.08 -2.01 2.79
C THR A 114 -30.49 -0.63 3.09
N TYR A 115 -29.17 -0.52 3.23
CA TYR A 115 -28.52 0.78 3.42
C TYR A 115 -28.47 1.62 2.13
N THR A 116 -28.35 0.96 0.97
CA THR A 116 -28.05 1.66 -0.30
C THR A 116 -29.11 2.68 -0.74
N GLU A 117 -30.38 2.47 -0.39
CA GLU A 117 -31.49 3.34 -0.81
C GLU A 117 -31.65 4.61 0.04
N LYS A 118 -31.04 4.70 1.23
CA LYS A 118 -31.16 5.83 2.16
C LYS A 118 -29.85 6.59 2.40
N GLU A 119 -28.85 6.34 1.56
CA GLU A 119 -27.55 6.98 1.67
C GLU A 119 -27.57 8.46 1.28
N LEU A 120 -26.56 9.18 1.76
CA LEU A 120 -26.33 10.56 1.34
C LEU A 120 -26.12 10.62 -0.18
N ILE A 121 -26.99 11.38 -0.85
CA ILE A 121 -26.85 11.66 -2.28
C ILE A 121 -25.59 12.48 -2.53
N PHE A 122 -24.95 12.25 -3.68
CA PHE A 122 -23.88 13.13 -4.11
C PHE A 122 -24.48 14.51 -4.47
N PRO A 123 -23.94 15.64 -3.95
CA PRO A 123 -24.51 16.96 -4.19
C PRO A 123 -24.64 17.27 -5.69
N PRO A 124 -25.86 17.50 -6.23
CA PRO A 124 -26.06 17.71 -7.67
C PRO A 124 -25.28 18.90 -8.23
N GLU A 125 -25.10 19.96 -7.43
CA GLU A 125 -24.31 21.14 -7.81
C GLU A 125 -22.85 20.78 -8.14
N LEU A 126 -22.28 19.77 -7.48
CA LEU A 126 -20.91 19.34 -7.72
C LEU A 126 -20.78 18.51 -9.01
N LEU A 127 -21.84 17.82 -9.45
CA LEU A 127 -21.85 17.09 -10.73
C LEU A 127 -21.78 18.05 -11.93
N LEU A 128 -22.41 19.22 -11.80
CA LEU A 128 -22.45 20.25 -12.84
C LEU A 128 -21.20 21.16 -12.83
N ARG A 129 -20.37 21.05 -11.80
CA ARG A 129 -19.23 21.94 -11.61
C ARG A 129 -18.11 21.61 -12.60
N LYS A 130 -17.85 22.54 -13.52
CA LYS A 130 -16.68 22.47 -14.40
C LYS A 130 -15.40 22.66 -13.59
N LEU A 131 -14.41 21.80 -13.85
CA LEU A 131 -13.08 21.94 -13.27
C LEU A 131 -12.39 23.18 -13.85
N ASN A 132 -12.04 24.11 -12.96
CA ASN A 132 -11.26 25.29 -13.29
C ASN A 132 -9.91 25.25 -12.56
N PRO A 133 -8.84 25.81 -13.18
CA PRO A 133 -7.59 26.02 -12.48
C PRO A 133 -7.81 26.97 -11.30
N LEU A 134 -7.10 26.75 -10.20
CA LEU A 134 -7.20 27.60 -9.01
C LEU A 134 -5.87 28.28 -8.71
N ASN A 135 -5.96 29.51 -8.20
CA ASN A 135 -4.85 30.29 -7.65
C ASN A 135 -5.37 30.97 -6.38
N LEU A 136 -4.88 30.52 -5.23
CA LEU A 136 -5.30 30.98 -3.91
C LEU A 136 -4.11 31.63 -3.21
N ASN A 137 -4.37 32.74 -2.52
CA ASN A 137 -3.39 33.37 -1.63
C ASN A 137 -3.79 33.09 -0.19
N GLY A 138 -2.84 32.62 0.61
CA GLY A 138 -2.96 32.38 2.04
C GLY A 138 -2.20 33.43 2.87
N PHE A 139 -2.28 33.28 4.18
CA PHE A 139 -1.54 34.11 5.13
C PHE A 139 -0.02 34.02 4.89
N GLY A 140 0.69 35.11 5.20
CA GLY A 140 2.16 35.15 5.10
C GLY A 140 2.71 35.10 3.68
N GLY A 141 1.89 35.40 2.66
CA GLY A 141 2.32 35.40 1.25
C GLY A 141 2.28 34.03 0.57
N LEU A 142 1.74 33.00 1.26
CA LEU A 142 1.59 31.66 0.71
C LEU A 142 0.74 31.68 -0.56
N LYS A 143 1.23 31.07 -1.64
CA LYS A 143 0.49 30.88 -2.89
C LYS A 143 0.21 29.40 -3.11
N TRP A 144 -1.02 29.07 -3.44
CA TRP A 144 -1.43 27.72 -3.78
C TRP A 144 -2.08 27.68 -5.15
N TYR A 145 -1.49 26.88 -6.04
CA TYR A 145 -1.94 26.70 -7.42
C TYR A 145 -2.49 25.30 -7.63
N ARG A 146 -3.55 25.18 -8.43
CA ARG A 146 -4.04 23.90 -8.95
C ARG A 146 -4.22 24.00 -10.47
N PRO A 147 -3.15 23.78 -11.26
CA PRO A 147 -3.27 23.68 -12.71
C PRO A 147 -4.05 22.43 -13.14
N LEU A 148 -4.59 22.46 -14.36
CA LEU A 148 -5.31 21.35 -15.00
C LEU A 148 -4.60 20.82 -16.25
N LYS A 149 -3.45 21.39 -16.60
CA LYS A 149 -2.64 21.03 -17.78
C LYS A 149 -1.18 20.93 -17.36
N LEU A 150 -0.45 19.97 -17.91
CA LEU A 150 0.97 19.80 -17.64
C LEU A 150 1.76 21.08 -17.95
N GLN A 151 1.48 21.72 -19.08
CA GLN A 151 2.16 22.96 -19.49
C GLN A 151 2.12 24.05 -18.40
N HIS A 152 0.98 24.25 -17.74
CA HIS A 152 0.88 25.23 -16.66
C HIS A 152 1.67 24.83 -15.40
N VAL A 153 1.86 23.53 -15.14
CA VAL A 153 2.76 23.08 -14.05
C VAL A 153 4.19 23.47 -14.38
N LEU A 154 4.62 23.26 -15.62
CA LEU A 154 5.97 23.57 -16.10
C LEU A 154 6.23 25.08 -16.06
N GLU A 155 5.28 25.91 -16.51
CA GLU A 155 5.36 27.37 -16.40
C GLU A 155 5.45 27.84 -14.94
N LEU A 156 4.63 27.26 -14.05
CA LEU A 156 4.70 27.57 -12.62
C LEU A 156 6.03 27.14 -12.00
N LYS A 157 6.60 26.02 -12.45
CA LYS A 157 7.91 25.55 -11.99
C LYS A 157 9.06 26.39 -12.52
N SER A 158 8.98 26.86 -13.76
CA SER A 158 9.93 27.83 -14.31
C SER A 158 9.89 29.14 -13.53
N LYS A 159 8.68 29.63 -13.23
CA LYS A 159 8.49 30.88 -12.47
C LYS A 159 8.87 30.75 -10.99
N TYR A 160 8.62 29.60 -10.39
CA TYR A 160 8.89 29.33 -8.99
C TYR A 160 9.64 27.99 -8.84
N PRO A 161 10.97 27.99 -9.06
CA PRO A 161 11.74 26.75 -9.06
C PRO A 161 11.65 25.97 -7.74
N ASP A 162 11.60 26.70 -6.61
CA ASP A 162 11.48 26.14 -5.26
C ASP A 162 10.04 25.72 -4.88
N ALA A 163 9.04 25.90 -5.76
CA ALA A 163 7.65 25.58 -5.43
C ALA A 163 7.49 24.10 -5.08
N LYS A 164 6.83 23.77 -3.98
CA LYS A 164 6.64 22.35 -3.61
C LYS A 164 5.46 21.78 -4.37
N LEU A 165 5.67 20.68 -5.10
CA LEU A 165 4.59 19.94 -5.73
C LEU A 165 3.81 19.14 -4.67
N LEU A 166 2.49 19.12 -4.80
CA LEU A 166 1.58 18.47 -3.86
C LEU A 166 0.63 17.51 -4.56
N VAL A 167 0.50 16.32 -3.98
CA VAL A 167 -0.59 15.37 -4.27
C VAL A 167 -1.38 15.09 -2.99
N GLY A 168 -0.92 14.14 -2.16
CA GLY A 168 -1.60 13.75 -0.92
C GLY A 168 -1.20 14.51 0.34
N ASN A 169 -0.15 15.36 0.27
CA ASN A 169 0.40 16.11 1.40
C ASN A 169 0.89 15.25 2.59
N THR A 170 1.09 13.94 2.40
CA THR A 170 1.45 13.00 3.47
C THR A 170 2.88 13.14 3.96
N GLU A 171 3.78 13.76 3.17
CA GLU A 171 5.13 14.14 3.60
C GLU A 171 5.22 15.64 3.85
N VAL A 172 4.82 16.47 2.88
CA VAL A 172 4.94 17.93 2.99
C VAL A 172 4.19 18.49 4.20
N GLY A 173 3.03 17.91 4.55
CA GLY A 173 2.31 18.26 5.77
C GLY A 173 3.10 17.98 7.04
N ILE A 174 3.89 16.91 7.08
CA ILE A 174 4.80 16.57 8.19
C ILE A 174 6.00 17.54 8.21
N GLU A 175 6.58 17.83 7.06
CA GLU A 175 7.67 18.80 6.91
C GLU A 175 7.25 20.18 7.45
N MET A 176 6.06 20.66 7.06
CA MET A 176 5.55 21.95 7.51
C MET A 176 5.17 21.94 9.00
N ARG A 177 4.46 20.91 9.46
CA ARG A 177 3.91 20.88 10.83
C ARG A 177 4.95 20.53 11.88
N LEU A 178 5.72 19.47 11.66
CA LEU A 178 6.63 18.90 12.67
C LEU A 178 8.07 19.40 12.48
N LYS A 179 8.52 19.58 11.22
CA LYS A 179 9.87 20.09 10.93
C LYS A 179 9.92 21.61 10.74
N ARG A 180 8.76 22.29 10.83
CA ARG A 180 8.60 23.75 10.68
C ARG A 180 9.17 24.31 9.38
N MET A 181 9.21 23.49 8.32
CA MET A 181 9.63 23.94 7.00
C MET A 181 8.59 24.90 6.41
N GLN A 182 9.05 25.96 5.76
CA GLN A 182 8.17 26.95 5.14
C GLN A 182 8.29 26.88 3.63
N TYR A 183 7.15 26.65 2.96
CA TYR A 183 7.05 26.69 1.51
C TYR A 183 6.18 27.86 1.10
N GLN A 184 6.70 28.76 0.28
CA GLN A 184 5.97 29.97 -0.15
C GLN A 184 5.02 29.70 -1.32
N VAL A 185 5.34 28.71 -2.15
CA VAL A 185 4.53 28.34 -3.32
C VAL A 185 4.29 26.85 -3.31
N LEU A 186 3.02 26.47 -3.38
CA LEU A 186 2.54 25.09 -3.41
C LEU A 186 1.77 24.87 -4.72
N ILE A 187 2.06 23.78 -5.43
CA ILE A 187 1.41 23.45 -6.70
C ILE A 187 0.77 22.07 -6.57
N SER A 188 -0.55 22.01 -6.50
CA SER A 188 -1.29 20.74 -6.53
C SER A 188 -1.37 20.20 -7.95
N VAL A 189 -0.74 19.06 -8.19
CA VAL A 189 -0.72 18.38 -9.50
C VAL A 189 -1.77 17.27 -9.62
N THR A 190 -2.70 17.22 -8.66
CA THR A 190 -3.73 16.18 -8.50
C THR A 190 -4.67 16.03 -9.70
N HIS A 191 -4.86 17.10 -10.49
CA HIS A 191 -5.83 17.17 -11.60
C HIS A 191 -5.16 17.28 -12.98
N VAL A 192 -3.86 17.01 -13.07
CA VAL A 192 -3.11 17.03 -14.33
C VAL A 192 -3.19 15.64 -14.97
N PRO A 193 -3.90 15.45 -16.09
CA PRO A 193 -4.16 14.12 -16.65
C PRO A 193 -2.91 13.31 -16.94
N GLU A 194 -1.88 13.95 -17.49
CA GLU A 194 -0.61 13.33 -17.88
C GLU A 194 0.14 12.73 -16.68
N LEU A 195 -0.04 13.31 -15.48
CA LEU A 195 0.56 12.80 -14.24
C LEU A 195 -0.29 11.70 -13.58
N ASN A 196 -1.47 11.40 -14.10
CA ASN A 196 -2.40 10.41 -13.55
C ASN A 196 -2.67 9.23 -14.50
N VAL A 197 -1.86 9.09 -15.55
CA VAL A 197 -1.97 7.99 -16.51
C VAL A 197 -1.65 6.64 -15.87
N LEU A 198 -2.35 5.60 -16.32
CA LEU A 198 -2.09 4.21 -16.00
C LEU A 198 -2.29 3.42 -17.29
N ASN A 199 -1.22 3.28 -18.07
CA ASN A 199 -1.27 2.72 -19.41
C ASN A 199 -0.52 1.38 -19.45
N VAL A 200 -1.22 0.33 -19.85
CA VAL A 200 -0.64 -0.99 -20.11
C VAL A 200 -0.10 -0.98 -21.53
N ASN A 201 1.21 -1.16 -21.67
CA ASN A 201 1.90 -1.25 -22.95
C ASN A 201 2.37 -2.70 -23.21
N ASP A 202 2.92 -2.95 -24.39
CA ASP A 202 3.42 -4.27 -24.76
C ASP A 202 4.62 -4.71 -23.90
N ASP A 203 5.42 -3.77 -23.42
CA ASP A 203 6.70 -4.00 -22.72
C ASP A 203 6.66 -3.69 -21.21
N GLY A 204 5.59 -3.05 -20.71
CA GLY A 204 5.43 -2.74 -19.30
C GLY A 204 4.20 -1.90 -18.99
N LEU A 205 4.12 -1.45 -17.73
CA LEU A 205 3.10 -0.49 -17.28
C LEU A 205 3.73 0.90 -17.14
N GLU A 206 3.12 1.89 -17.79
CA GLU A 206 3.38 3.31 -17.52
C GLU A 206 2.45 3.85 -16.42
N ILE A 207 3.06 4.49 -15.42
CA ILE A 207 2.42 4.98 -14.20
C ILE A 207 2.73 6.47 -14.04
N GLY A 208 1.73 7.33 -14.11
CA GLY A 208 1.89 8.76 -13.86
C GLY A 208 2.33 9.06 -12.42
N ALA A 209 3.17 10.08 -12.23
CA ALA A 209 3.75 10.38 -10.92
C ALA A 209 2.72 10.81 -9.84
N ALA A 210 1.55 11.30 -10.22
CA ALA A 210 0.46 11.68 -9.31
C ALA A 210 -0.57 10.56 -9.06
N VAL A 211 -0.40 9.37 -9.66
CA VAL A 211 -1.23 8.19 -9.37
C VAL A 211 -1.18 7.88 -7.87
N ARG A 212 -2.34 7.59 -7.28
CA ARG A 212 -2.47 7.26 -5.85
C ARG A 212 -2.16 5.79 -5.64
N LEU A 213 -1.60 5.44 -4.47
CA LEU A 213 -1.22 4.06 -4.16
C LEU A 213 -2.41 3.10 -4.22
N THR A 214 -3.61 3.52 -3.82
CA THR A 214 -4.83 2.70 -3.96
C THR A 214 -5.19 2.39 -5.41
N GLU A 215 -5.08 3.36 -6.32
CA GLU A 215 -5.35 3.14 -7.75
C GLU A 215 -4.27 2.29 -8.40
N LEU A 216 -3.00 2.50 -8.01
CA LEU A 216 -1.89 1.63 -8.42
C LEU A 216 -2.15 0.17 -8.00
N LEU A 217 -2.56 -0.06 -6.76
CA LEU A 217 -2.82 -1.40 -6.21
C LEU A 217 -3.97 -2.09 -6.95
N LYS A 218 -5.05 -1.37 -7.25
CA LYS A 218 -6.16 -1.89 -8.08
C LYS A 218 -5.66 -2.31 -9.46
N THR A 219 -4.86 -1.48 -10.13
CA THR A 219 -4.30 -1.79 -11.43
C THR A 219 -3.35 -2.98 -11.37
N PHE A 220 -2.48 -3.07 -10.36
CA PHE A 220 -1.59 -4.23 -10.19
C PHE A 220 -2.37 -5.53 -9.98
N ARG A 221 -3.40 -5.54 -9.14
CA ARG A 221 -4.27 -6.72 -8.93
C ARG A 221 -4.97 -7.15 -10.23
N LYS A 222 -5.43 -6.18 -11.03
CA LYS A 222 -6.02 -6.42 -12.35
C LYS A 222 -4.99 -7.07 -13.29
N VAL A 223 -3.82 -6.46 -13.44
CA VAL A 223 -2.72 -6.97 -14.29
C VAL A 223 -2.31 -8.39 -13.90
N VAL A 224 -2.18 -8.69 -12.60
CA VAL A 224 -1.82 -10.04 -12.11
C VAL A 224 -2.87 -11.10 -12.47
N THR A 225 -4.14 -10.70 -12.59
CA THR A 225 -5.22 -11.61 -12.98
C THR A 225 -5.28 -11.83 -14.50
N GLU A 226 -4.98 -10.79 -15.28
CA GLU A 226 -5.15 -10.79 -16.74
C GLU A 226 -3.91 -11.27 -17.51
N ARG A 227 -2.72 -11.20 -16.91
CA ARG A 227 -1.45 -11.53 -17.58
C ARG A 227 -0.83 -12.84 -17.08
N PRO A 228 0.02 -13.51 -17.89
CA PRO A 228 0.75 -14.70 -17.47
C PRO A 228 1.58 -14.47 -16.20
N ALA A 229 1.62 -15.48 -15.33
CA ALA A 229 2.27 -15.37 -14.02
C ALA A 229 3.77 -15.00 -14.08
N HIS A 230 4.47 -15.35 -15.16
CA HIS A 230 5.88 -15.03 -15.36
C HIS A 230 6.12 -13.56 -15.75
N GLU A 231 5.10 -12.83 -16.21
CA GLU A 231 5.21 -11.40 -16.57
C GLU A 231 4.96 -10.45 -15.40
N THR A 232 4.39 -10.97 -14.31
CA THR A 232 3.83 -10.15 -13.24
C THR A 232 4.57 -10.32 -11.91
N SER A 233 5.81 -10.82 -11.89
CA SER A 233 6.50 -11.07 -10.61
C SER A 233 6.72 -9.78 -9.83
N SER A 234 7.14 -8.70 -10.49
CA SER A 234 7.30 -7.37 -9.86
C SER A 234 5.98 -6.86 -9.28
N PHE A 235 4.89 -7.03 -10.02
CA PHE A 235 3.56 -6.55 -9.62
C PHE A 235 3.06 -7.25 -8.34
N LYS A 236 3.28 -8.56 -8.24
CA LYS A 236 3.00 -9.32 -7.00
C LYS A 236 3.83 -8.79 -5.84
N ALA A 237 5.12 -8.52 -6.05
CA ALA A 237 5.98 -7.99 -5.01
C ALA A 237 5.53 -6.60 -4.52
N PHE A 238 5.11 -5.72 -5.42
CA PHE A 238 4.52 -4.44 -5.04
C PHE A 238 3.19 -4.58 -4.29
N ILE A 239 2.31 -5.51 -4.69
CA ILE A 239 1.03 -5.75 -4.00
C ILE A 239 1.30 -6.14 -2.54
N GLU A 240 2.19 -7.11 -2.31
CA GLU A 240 2.56 -7.57 -0.97
C GLU A 240 3.23 -6.46 -0.16
N GLN A 241 4.11 -5.67 -0.77
CA GLN A 241 4.78 -4.58 -0.08
C GLN A 241 3.82 -3.45 0.32
N ILE A 242 2.88 -3.09 -0.56
CA ILE A 242 1.88 -2.04 -0.33
C ILE A 242 0.84 -2.46 0.71
N LYS A 243 0.57 -3.77 0.84
CA LYS A 243 -0.33 -4.33 1.88
C LYS A 243 0.08 -3.84 3.27
N TRP A 244 1.38 -3.88 3.56
CA TRP A 244 1.96 -3.53 4.86
C TRP A 244 2.51 -2.10 4.95
N PHE A 245 2.25 -1.24 3.95
CA PHE A 245 2.85 0.10 3.84
C PHE A 245 2.31 1.09 4.88
N ALA A 246 1.00 1.35 4.85
CA ALA A 246 0.30 2.29 5.71
C ALA A 246 -1.21 1.99 5.69
N GLY A 247 -1.97 2.61 6.59
CA GLY A 247 -3.43 2.58 6.56
C GLY A 247 -4.04 3.04 5.22
N THR A 248 -5.23 2.52 4.91
CA THR A 248 -5.98 2.81 3.67
C THR A 248 -6.18 4.32 3.42
N GLN A 249 -6.33 5.11 4.49
CA GLN A 249 -6.47 6.56 4.44
C GLN A 249 -5.24 7.23 3.81
N ILE A 250 -4.03 6.77 4.16
CA ILE A 250 -2.78 7.27 3.58
C ILE A 250 -2.66 6.81 2.13
N LYS A 251 -2.91 5.52 1.85
CA LYS A 251 -2.84 4.95 0.49
C LYS A 251 -3.78 5.65 -0.51
N ASN A 252 -4.94 6.11 -0.05
CA ASN A 252 -5.93 6.82 -0.88
C ASN A 252 -5.47 8.19 -1.37
N VAL A 253 -4.47 8.81 -0.73
CA VAL A 253 -4.00 10.17 -1.09
C VAL A 253 -2.52 10.21 -1.45
N ALA A 254 -1.70 9.32 -0.90
CA ALA A 254 -0.27 9.24 -1.20
C ALA A 254 -0.06 8.87 -2.67
N SER A 255 0.83 9.61 -3.34
CA SER A 255 1.16 9.40 -4.74
C SER A 255 2.46 8.62 -4.92
N VAL A 256 2.56 7.86 -6.01
CA VAL A 256 3.77 7.13 -6.41
C VAL A 256 4.98 8.05 -6.52
N GLY A 257 4.86 9.13 -7.29
CA GLY A 257 5.95 10.08 -7.49
C GLY A 257 6.31 10.85 -6.22
N GLY A 258 5.32 11.13 -5.36
CA GLY A 258 5.58 11.68 -4.03
C GLY A 258 6.40 10.76 -3.14
N ASN A 259 6.11 9.45 -3.13
CA ASN A 259 6.90 8.46 -2.40
C ASN A 259 8.35 8.36 -2.95
N ILE A 260 8.50 8.30 -4.27
CA ILE A 260 9.80 8.25 -4.95
C ILE A 260 10.62 9.51 -4.67
N CYS A 261 10.08 10.70 -4.96
CA CYS A 261 10.79 11.98 -4.84
C CYS A 261 11.06 12.39 -3.40
N THR A 262 10.34 11.83 -2.42
CA THR A 262 10.68 12.02 -1.00
C THR A 262 12.03 11.37 -0.67
N ALA A 263 12.40 10.30 -1.39
CA ALA A 263 13.68 9.59 -1.21
C ALA A 263 13.98 9.27 0.25
N SER A 264 12.96 8.77 0.97
CA SER A 264 13.14 8.30 2.33
C SER A 264 14.06 7.08 2.33
N PRO A 265 15.08 7.02 3.22
CA PRO A 265 15.97 5.86 3.31
C PRO A 265 15.24 4.55 3.68
N ILE A 266 14.07 4.68 4.31
CA ILE A 266 13.19 3.59 4.74
C ILE A 266 11.91 3.52 3.89
N SER A 267 11.93 4.05 2.66
CA SER A 267 10.82 3.84 1.74
C SER A 267 10.69 2.36 1.42
N ASP A 268 9.48 1.81 1.58
CA ASP A 268 9.19 0.42 1.23
C ASP A 268 9.19 0.15 -0.28
N LEU A 269 8.97 1.18 -1.10
CA LEU A 269 8.78 0.99 -2.55
C LEU A 269 10.05 1.28 -3.35
N ASN A 270 10.95 2.15 -2.86
CA ASN A 270 12.16 2.51 -3.59
C ASN A 270 13.08 1.30 -3.89
N PRO A 271 13.34 0.38 -2.94
CA PRO A 271 14.09 -0.82 -3.24
C PRO A 271 13.47 -1.67 -4.35
N LEU A 272 12.13 -1.77 -4.40
CA LEU A 272 11.44 -2.51 -5.45
C LEU A 272 11.51 -1.82 -6.82
N TRP A 273 11.39 -0.49 -6.88
CA TRP A 273 11.57 0.24 -8.14
C TRP A 273 12.98 0.02 -8.72
N MET A 274 14.00 0.09 -7.87
CA MET A 274 15.39 -0.18 -8.24
C MET A 274 15.57 -1.64 -8.68
N ALA A 275 15.13 -2.60 -7.85
CA ALA A 275 15.28 -4.03 -8.14
C ALA A 275 14.53 -4.46 -9.41
N SER A 276 13.36 -3.88 -9.66
CA SER A 276 12.54 -4.18 -10.85
C SER A 276 13.02 -3.47 -12.12
N ARG A 277 14.17 -2.77 -12.08
CA ARG A 277 14.74 -2.03 -13.22
C ARG A 277 13.75 -1.02 -13.81
N ALA A 278 12.95 -0.39 -12.96
CA ALA A 278 12.02 0.64 -13.40
C ALA A 278 12.77 1.83 -14.01
N LYS A 279 12.14 2.48 -14.97
CA LYS A 279 12.67 3.68 -15.64
C LYS A 279 11.82 4.88 -15.24
N PHE A 280 12.46 5.97 -14.88
CA PHE A 280 11.79 7.21 -14.50
C PHE A 280 11.90 8.21 -15.63
N ARG A 281 10.75 8.70 -16.10
CA ARG A 281 10.65 9.76 -17.10
C ARG A 281 10.55 11.10 -16.37
N ILE A 282 11.45 12.00 -16.72
CA ILE A 282 11.60 13.32 -16.11
C ILE A 282 11.39 14.34 -17.22
N ILE A 283 10.62 15.39 -16.93
CA ILE A 283 10.33 16.46 -17.87
C ILE A 283 10.80 17.79 -17.27
N ASP A 284 11.45 18.62 -18.10
CA ASP A 284 11.87 19.96 -17.71
C ASP A 284 10.80 21.02 -18.07
N CYS A 285 11.08 22.27 -17.71
CA CYS A 285 10.18 23.39 -17.97
C CYS A 285 10.00 23.72 -19.46
N GLU A 286 10.90 23.26 -20.33
CA GLU A 286 10.83 23.44 -21.78
C GLU A 286 10.07 22.30 -22.47
N GLY A 287 9.66 21.29 -21.72
CA GLY A 287 8.94 20.12 -22.21
C GLY A 287 9.83 19.01 -22.74
N LYS A 288 11.16 19.11 -22.57
CA LYS A 288 12.08 18.05 -22.96
C LYS A 288 12.03 16.92 -21.92
N VAL A 289 11.96 15.70 -22.42
CA VAL A 289 11.90 14.50 -21.58
C VAL A 289 13.23 13.77 -21.60
N ARG A 290 13.73 13.41 -20.42
CA ARG A 290 14.82 12.46 -20.24
C ARG A 290 14.36 11.26 -19.42
N THR A 291 15.09 10.17 -19.53
CA THR A 291 14.83 8.94 -18.80
C THR A 291 16.06 8.57 -17.99
N THR A 292 15.86 8.13 -16.75
CA THR A 292 16.91 7.60 -15.87
C THR A 292 16.47 6.27 -15.27
N MET A 293 17.42 5.40 -14.94
CA MET A 293 17.12 4.16 -14.22
C MET A 293 16.77 4.48 -12.76
N ALA A 294 15.86 3.72 -12.16
CA ALA A 294 15.52 3.90 -10.74
C ALA A 294 16.75 3.79 -9.82
N GLU A 295 17.72 2.94 -10.17
CA GLU A 295 18.98 2.76 -9.45
C GLU A 295 19.89 4.02 -9.46
N GLU A 296 19.78 4.85 -10.49
CA GLU A 296 20.61 6.06 -10.68
C GLU A 296 19.91 7.32 -10.14
N PHE A 297 18.62 7.22 -9.80
CA PHE A 297 17.80 8.38 -9.43
C PHE A 297 18.05 8.87 -7.99
N PHE A 298 18.49 8.01 -7.08
CA PHE A 298 18.68 8.36 -5.67
C PHE A 298 20.15 8.75 -5.43
N LEU A 299 20.39 10.02 -5.11
CA LEU A 299 21.74 10.59 -5.04
C LEU A 299 22.27 10.74 -3.60
N GLY A 300 21.42 10.56 -2.60
CA GLY A 300 21.77 10.78 -1.20
C GLY A 300 20.54 10.90 -0.30
N TYR A 301 20.78 11.26 0.96
CA TYR A 301 19.72 11.45 1.95
C TYR A 301 18.68 12.47 1.46
N ARG A 302 17.47 11.99 1.16
CA ARG A 302 16.36 12.79 0.62
C ARG A 302 16.75 13.64 -0.60
N LYS A 303 17.70 13.16 -1.40
CA LYS A 303 18.21 13.84 -2.60
C LYS A 303 18.03 12.93 -3.82
N VAL A 304 17.45 13.50 -4.88
CA VAL A 304 17.15 12.78 -6.13
C VAL A 304 17.77 13.48 -7.33
N ASP A 305 17.90 12.75 -8.43
CA ASP A 305 18.35 13.24 -9.73
C ASP A 305 17.23 14.01 -10.45
N LEU A 306 16.86 15.16 -9.89
CA LEU A 306 16.03 16.17 -10.53
C LEU A 306 16.76 17.50 -10.51
N ALA A 307 17.01 18.06 -11.68
CA ALA A 307 17.56 19.40 -11.83
C ALA A 307 16.51 20.47 -11.46
N CYS A 308 16.98 21.70 -11.32
CA CYS A 308 16.10 22.84 -11.05
C CYS A 308 15.07 22.99 -12.19
N GLY A 309 13.78 23.02 -11.85
CA GLY A 309 12.69 23.09 -12.83
C GLY A 309 12.24 21.75 -13.43
N GLU A 310 12.92 20.64 -13.14
CA GLU A 310 12.47 19.31 -13.55
C GLU A 310 11.41 18.74 -12.61
N ILE A 311 10.53 17.90 -13.16
CA ILE A 311 9.57 17.11 -12.40
C ILE A 311 9.59 15.65 -12.87
N LEU A 312 9.30 14.74 -11.95
CA LEU A 312 9.01 13.34 -12.30
C LEU A 312 7.66 13.28 -13.02
N LEU A 313 7.66 12.84 -14.27
CA LEU A 313 6.46 12.73 -15.12
C LEU A 313 5.77 11.39 -14.92
N SER A 314 6.50 10.30 -15.15
CA SER A 314 5.97 8.94 -15.05
C SER A 314 7.06 7.92 -14.72
N ILE A 315 6.61 6.75 -14.31
CA ILE A 315 7.40 5.58 -13.99
C ILE A 315 7.01 4.50 -15.00
N PHE A 316 7.98 3.88 -15.63
CA PHE A 316 7.79 2.72 -16.47
C PHE A 316 8.30 1.47 -15.74
N LEU A 317 7.39 0.53 -15.46
CA LEU A 317 7.67 -0.75 -14.81
C LEU A 317 7.61 -1.86 -15.87
N PRO A 318 8.74 -2.48 -16.25
CA PRO A 318 8.74 -3.52 -17.28
C PRO A 318 8.04 -4.80 -16.81
N TRP A 319 7.51 -5.57 -17.76
CA TRP A 319 7.12 -6.96 -17.52
C TRP A 319 8.34 -7.80 -17.13
N THR A 320 8.14 -8.79 -16.26
CA THR A 320 9.19 -9.80 -16.01
C THR A 320 9.23 -10.83 -17.13
N ARG A 321 10.38 -11.45 -17.36
CA ARG A 321 10.57 -12.51 -18.35
C ARG A 321 10.34 -13.88 -17.72
N PRO A 322 10.18 -14.95 -18.51
CA PRO A 322 10.31 -16.31 -18.00
C PRO A 322 11.61 -16.46 -17.19
N PHE A 323 11.53 -17.17 -16.05
CA PHE A 323 12.64 -17.35 -15.10
C PHE A 323 13.19 -16.05 -14.47
N GLU A 324 12.41 -14.97 -14.51
CA GLU A 324 12.71 -13.73 -13.79
C GLU A 324 11.76 -13.56 -12.59
N PHE A 325 12.36 -13.46 -11.40
CA PHE A 325 11.63 -13.42 -10.14
C PHE A 325 11.98 -12.14 -9.39
N VAL A 326 10.97 -11.52 -8.80
CA VAL A 326 11.09 -10.35 -7.94
C VAL A 326 10.40 -10.64 -6.61
N LYS A 327 11.08 -10.33 -5.50
CA LYS A 327 10.59 -10.55 -4.15
C LYS A 327 10.90 -9.36 -3.25
N GLU A 328 9.90 -8.98 -2.48
CA GLU A 328 9.86 -7.96 -1.44
C GLU A 328 10.12 -8.55 -0.06
N PHE A 329 10.73 -7.75 0.82
CA PHE A 329 10.92 -8.06 2.24
C PHE A 329 10.76 -6.79 3.06
N LYS A 330 10.10 -6.89 4.22
CA LYS A 330 9.96 -5.80 5.18
C LYS A 330 10.02 -6.33 6.60
N GLN A 331 10.83 -5.69 7.42
CA GLN A 331 10.85 -5.87 8.87
C GLN A 331 10.49 -4.55 9.55
N ALA A 332 9.54 -4.60 10.49
CA ALA A 332 9.08 -3.47 11.29
C ALA A 332 8.78 -3.93 12.73
N HIS A 333 8.43 -3.02 13.64
CA HIS A 333 8.07 -3.39 15.02
C HIS A 333 6.68 -4.01 15.13
N ARG A 334 5.80 -3.66 14.20
CA ARG A 334 4.46 -4.25 14.05
C ARG A 334 4.21 -4.56 12.59
N ARG A 335 3.29 -5.49 12.34
CA ARG A 335 2.95 -5.98 11.00
C ARG A 335 2.38 -4.89 10.09
N ASP A 336 1.49 -4.06 10.65
CA ASP A 336 0.68 -3.08 9.92
C ASP A 336 1.01 -1.63 10.34
N ASP A 337 0.93 -0.70 9.39
CA ASP A 337 1.01 0.75 9.61
C ASP A 337 2.31 1.22 10.30
N ASP A 338 3.45 0.60 10.00
CA ASP A 338 4.73 0.95 10.61
C ASP A 338 5.83 1.17 9.58
N ILE A 339 6.80 2.00 9.93
CA ILE A 339 7.97 2.25 9.10
C ILE A 339 8.91 1.04 9.16
N ALA A 340 9.59 0.74 8.04
CA ALA A 340 10.56 -0.34 8.02
C ALA A 340 11.80 0.00 8.88
N LEU A 341 12.26 -0.99 9.63
CA LEU A 341 13.61 -1.03 10.19
C LEU A 341 14.62 -1.35 9.08
N VAL A 342 14.32 -2.42 8.34
CA VAL A 342 15.01 -2.84 7.11
C VAL A 342 13.94 -3.36 6.16
N ASN A 343 14.09 -3.04 4.89
CA ASN A 343 13.31 -3.64 3.81
C ASN A 343 14.23 -3.97 2.64
N ALA A 344 13.77 -4.81 1.73
CA ALA A 344 14.53 -5.17 0.54
C ALA A 344 13.63 -5.43 -0.66
N GLY A 345 14.15 -5.06 -1.83
CA GLY A 345 13.67 -5.51 -3.12
C GLY A 345 14.75 -6.36 -3.77
N MET A 346 14.42 -7.59 -4.11
CA MET A 346 15.36 -8.52 -4.74
C MET A 346 14.79 -9.00 -6.05
N ARG A 347 15.65 -9.08 -7.06
CA ARG A 347 15.35 -9.61 -8.39
C ARG A 347 16.45 -10.57 -8.81
N VAL A 348 16.06 -11.69 -9.40
CA VAL A 348 16.97 -12.59 -10.11
C VAL A 348 16.38 -13.00 -11.44
N PHE A 349 17.23 -13.11 -12.46
CA PHE A 349 16.92 -13.72 -13.74
C PHE A 349 17.82 -14.95 -13.91
N LEU A 350 17.19 -16.10 -14.05
CA LEU A 350 17.86 -17.40 -14.17
C LEU A 350 17.82 -17.87 -15.63
N GLU A 351 18.89 -18.50 -16.06
CA GLU A 351 18.98 -19.20 -17.34
C GLU A 351 19.24 -20.68 -17.08
N GLU A 352 18.55 -21.53 -17.84
CA GLU A 352 18.83 -22.96 -17.84
C GLU A 352 20.12 -23.23 -18.64
N LYS A 353 21.09 -23.88 -17.99
CA LYS A 353 22.32 -24.38 -18.63
C LYS A 353 22.46 -25.87 -18.33
N GLY A 354 21.96 -26.70 -19.24
CA GLY A 354 21.86 -28.14 -19.02
C GLY A 354 20.83 -28.44 -17.95
N GLU A 355 21.23 -29.12 -16.87
CA GLU A 355 20.37 -29.43 -15.73
C GLU A 355 20.44 -28.36 -14.62
N GLU A 356 21.29 -27.34 -14.77
CA GLU A 356 21.50 -26.30 -13.76
C GLU A 356 20.81 -24.99 -14.11
N LEU A 357 20.31 -24.30 -13.08
CA LEU A 357 19.87 -22.90 -13.17
C LEU A 357 21.03 -21.98 -12.82
N VAL A 358 21.40 -21.09 -13.73
CA VAL A 358 22.51 -20.14 -13.54
C VAL A 358 21.96 -18.72 -13.47
N VAL A 359 22.49 -17.91 -12.56
CA VAL A 359 22.12 -16.49 -12.44
C VAL A 359 22.67 -15.72 -13.64
N SER A 360 21.79 -15.27 -14.53
CA SER A 360 22.17 -14.44 -15.68
C SER A 360 22.22 -12.96 -15.30
N ASP A 361 21.26 -12.50 -14.49
CA ASP A 361 21.21 -11.12 -14.00
C ASP A 361 20.56 -11.06 -12.61
N ALA A 362 20.92 -10.07 -11.80
CA ALA A 362 20.39 -9.91 -10.46
C ALA A 362 20.39 -8.45 -9.99
N SER A 363 19.50 -8.15 -9.05
CA SER A 363 19.49 -6.88 -8.33
C SER A 363 19.07 -7.14 -6.89
N ILE A 364 19.87 -6.67 -5.92
CA ILE A 364 19.60 -6.82 -4.50
C ILE A 364 19.71 -5.43 -3.89
N VAL A 365 18.59 -4.90 -3.41
CA VAL A 365 18.50 -3.52 -2.93
C VAL A 365 17.88 -3.50 -1.55
N TYR A 366 18.50 -2.78 -0.62
CA TYR A 366 18.03 -2.62 0.75
C TYR A 366 17.62 -1.18 1.05
N GLY A 367 16.63 -1.01 1.92
CA GLY A 367 16.35 0.25 2.62
C GLY A 367 16.57 0.11 4.12
N GLY A 368 16.70 1.23 4.83
CA GLY A 368 16.93 1.29 6.28
C GLY A 368 18.36 0.97 6.73
N VAL A 369 19.26 0.67 5.80
CA VAL A 369 20.67 0.30 6.07
C VAL A 369 21.67 1.36 5.61
N ALA A 370 21.22 2.41 4.94
CA ALA A 370 22.03 3.52 4.46
C ALA A 370 21.17 4.79 4.37
N PRO A 371 21.76 5.99 4.11
CA PRO A 371 21.01 7.23 3.92
C PRO A 371 20.12 7.26 2.67
N LEU A 372 20.19 6.26 1.80
CA LEU A 372 19.32 6.03 0.65
C LEU A 372 19.10 4.52 0.49
N SER A 373 18.18 4.12 -0.40
CA SER A 373 18.10 2.72 -0.84
C SER A 373 19.43 2.32 -1.50
N LEU A 374 20.02 1.22 -1.03
CA LEU A 374 21.39 0.81 -1.34
C LEU A 374 21.39 -0.51 -2.12
N SER A 375 21.99 -0.51 -3.31
CA SER A 375 22.27 -1.73 -4.06
C SER A 375 23.48 -2.46 -3.48
N ALA A 376 23.34 -3.77 -3.25
CA ALA A 376 24.44 -4.65 -2.85
C ALA A 376 25.27 -5.05 -4.09
N ILE A 377 26.09 -4.13 -4.58
CA ILE A 377 26.78 -4.23 -5.88
C ILE A 377 27.81 -5.36 -5.88
N LYS A 378 28.57 -5.56 -4.79
CA LYS A 378 29.56 -6.66 -4.72
C LYS A 378 28.87 -8.01 -4.71
N THR A 379 27.78 -8.14 -3.97
CA THR A 379 26.97 -9.36 -3.88
C THR A 379 26.33 -9.68 -5.21
N LYS A 380 25.70 -8.69 -5.86
CA LYS A 380 25.19 -8.80 -7.24
C LYS A 380 26.26 -9.31 -8.21
N SER A 381 27.44 -8.68 -8.20
CA SER A 381 28.54 -9.06 -9.09
C SER A 381 29.07 -10.46 -8.80
N PHE A 382 29.05 -10.87 -7.53
CA PHE A 382 29.50 -12.19 -7.10
C PHE A 382 28.56 -13.32 -7.53
N ILE A 383 27.24 -13.10 -7.54
CA ILE A 383 26.26 -14.16 -7.84
C ILE A 383 26.03 -14.36 -9.34
N ILE A 384 26.20 -13.32 -10.16
CA ILE A 384 26.05 -13.42 -11.61
C ILE A 384 27.05 -14.45 -12.17
N GLY A 385 26.55 -15.33 -13.03
CA GLY A 385 27.29 -16.42 -13.65
C GLY A 385 27.38 -17.70 -12.82
N LYS A 386 26.79 -17.76 -11.62
CA LYS A 386 26.86 -18.94 -10.73
C LYS A 386 25.56 -19.75 -10.72
N SER A 387 25.69 -21.04 -10.44
CA SER A 387 24.57 -21.97 -10.29
C SER A 387 23.78 -21.67 -9.01
N TRP A 388 22.45 -21.71 -9.10
CA TRP A 388 21.51 -21.35 -8.04
C TRP A 388 21.40 -22.46 -6.97
N THR A 389 22.39 -22.51 -6.08
CA THR A 389 22.54 -23.57 -5.07
C THR A 389 22.58 -23.03 -3.63
N GLN A 390 22.46 -23.94 -2.66
CA GLN A 390 22.65 -23.61 -1.24
C GLN A 390 24.06 -23.06 -0.94
N GLU A 391 25.07 -23.54 -1.64
CA GLU A 391 26.45 -23.05 -1.51
C GLU A 391 26.56 -21.60 -1.99
N LEU A 392 25.89 -21.26 -3.10
CA LEU A 392 25.83 -19.89 -3.59
C LEU A 392 25.26 -18.94 -2.52
N LEU A 393 24.17 -19.34 -1.86
CA LEU A 393 23.56 -18.56 -0.79
C LEU A 393 24.53 -18.30 0.36
N GLN A 394 25.19 -19.34 0.88
CA GLN A 394 26.13 -19.20 2.00
C GLN A 394 27.30 -18.27 1.68
N ASN A 395 27.81 -18.34 0.45
CA ASN A 395 28.89 -17.46 0.02
C ASN A 395 28.40 -16.03 -0.26
N ALA A 396 27.20 -15.86 -0.83
CA ALA A 396 26.59 -14.55 -1.06
C ALA A 396 26.36 -13.80 0.25
N LEU A 397 25.93 -14.48 1.32
CA LEU A 397 25.74 -13.89 2.65
C LEU A 397 27.05 -13.32 3.22
N LYS A 398 28.19 -13.99 2.99
CA LYS A 398 29.51 -13.48 3.41
C LYS A 398 29.90 -12.23 2.63
N ILE A 399 29.60 -12.17 1.34
CA ILE A 399 29.87 -10.98 0.51
C ILE A 399 28.95 -9.82 0.88
N LEU A 400 27.69 -10.11 1.23
CA LEU A 400 26.70 -9.11 1.61
C LEU A 400 27.14 -8.27 2.82
N GLN A 401 27.83 -8.89 3.79
CA GLN A 401 28.42 -8.19 4.93
C GLN A 401 29.45 -7.11 4.53
N THR A 402 29.97 -7.16 3.31
CA THR A 402 30.91 -6.17 2.77
C THR A 402 30.25 -5.08 1.93
N ASP A 403 28.98 -5.27 1.53
CA ASP A 403 28.14 -4.26 0.89
C ASP A 403 27.38 -3.44 1.93
N ILE A 404 26.79 -4.12 2.92
CA ILE A 404 25.93 -3.51 3.94
C ILE A 404 26.73 -3.35 5.23
N ILE A 405 27.27 -2.15 5.44
CA ILE A 405 28.09 -1.83 6.61
C ILE A 405 27.37 -0.78 7.45
N LEU A 406 26.88 -1.21 8.61
CA LEU A 406 26.30 -0.33 9.63
C LEU A 406 27.33 -0.10 10.74
N LYS A 407 27.60 1.16 11.05
CA LYS A 407 28.42 1.54 12.21
C LYS A 407 27.60 1.43 13.49
N GLU A 408 28.25 1.23 14.63
CA GLU A 408 27.59 1.16 15.95
C GLU A 408 26.71 2.38 16.25
N ASP A 409 27.12 3.56 15.76
CA ASP A 409 26.41 4.84 15.91
C ASP A 409 25.40 5.12 14.78
N ALA A 410 25.08 4.12 13.94
CA ALA A 410 24.16 4.30 12.82
C ALA A 410 22.79 4.80 13.30
N PRO A 411 22.24 5.86 12.66
CA PRO A 411 20.91 6.36 12.98
C PRO A 411 19.85 5.24 12.94
N GLY A 412 18.96 5.24 13.93
CA GLY A 412 17.95 4.19 14.12
C GLY A 412 18.39 3.04 15.04
N GLY A 413 19.67 2.91 15.39
CA GLY A 413 20.16 1.88 16.30
C GLY A 413 19.97 0.45 15.78
N MET A 414 19.83 -0.54 16.68
CA MET A 414 19.54 -1.94 16.30
C MET A 414 20.52 -2.53 15.28
N VAL A 415 21.80 -2.13 15.34
CA VAL A 415 22.81 -2.45 14.33
C VAL A 415 23.02 -3.95 14.14
N GLU A 416 22.99 -4.74 15.21
CA GLU A 416 23.13 -6.20 15.12
C GLU A 416 21.87 -6.90 14.58
N PHE A 417 20.70 -6.26 14.74
CA PHE A 417 19.42 -6.80 14.27
C PHE A 417 19.16 -6.46 12.79
N ARG A 418 19.65 -5.29 12.35
CA ARG A 418 19.60 -4.83 10.96
C ARG A 418 20.72 -5.47 10.15
#